data_AF-A0A7S2Q0K4-F1
#
_entry.id   AF-A0A7S2Q0K4-F1
#
_cell.length_a   1.000
_cell.length_b   1.000
_cell.length_c   1.000
_cell.angle_alpha   90.00
_cell.angle_beta   90.00
_cell.angle_gamma   90.00
#
_symmetry.space_group_name_H-M   'P 1'
#
loop_
_entity.id
_entity.type
_entity.pdbx_description
1 polymer ?
#
loop_
_entity_poly.entity_id
_entity_poly.type
_entity_poly.pdbx_seq_one_letter_code
_entity_poly.pdbx_strand_id
1 'polypeptide(L)'
;LETATMQLQTAGLQIDLAGFRSPVFNTKFFERRRPGFVVNGLPTFWTSDGLYFLYWCEKETRWKGSRWQDVSKVQKGAAPGVIAAPLKTDIRSTQAFEKGWHEFSGQAWEALRGAGVVSVVTLRLNVVTLTLAGFGRPELNARFNERFKASALVCGRETYWSTDFR
;
A
#
# COMPACT_ATOMS: atom_id res chain seq x y z
N LEU A 1 9.88 2.45 -38.01
CA LEU A 1 10.56 2.96 -36.81
C LEU A 1 9.64 2.69 -35.62
N GLU A 2 9.91 1.63 -34.88
CA GLU A 2 9.11 1.23 -33.71
C GLU A 2 9.37 2.21 -32.56
N THR A 3 8.37 2.99 -32.18
CA THR A 3 8.46 3.89 -31.04
C THR A 3 8.32 3.06 -29.76
N ALA A 4 9.46 2.69 -29.17
CA ALA A 4 9.47 2.02 -27.86
C ALA A 4 8.78 2.92 -26.82
N THR A 5 7.59 2.50 -26.38
CA THR A 5 6.84 3.18 -25.32
C THR A 5 7.50 2.84 -23.99
N MET A 6 8.39 3.69 -23.49
CA MET A 6 8.85 3.58 -22.10
C MET A 6 7.69 3.89 -21.16
N GLN A 7 7.01 2.84 -20.67
CA GLN A 7 6.11 2.96 -19.54
C GLN A 7 6.94 3.28 -18.30
N LEU A 8 6.63 4.37 -17.60
CA LEU A 8 7.19 4.61 -16.28
C LEU A 8 6.78 3.45 -15.37
N GLN A 9 7.75 2.68 -14.89
CA GLN A 9 7.53 1.63 -13.91
C GLN A 9 7.80 2.21 -12.52
N THR A 10 6.89 1.99 -11.59
CA THR A 10 7.15 2.29 -10.18
C THR A 10 7.15 1.01 -9.38
N ALA A 11 8.10 0.91 -8.45
CA ALA A 11 8.18 -0.21 -7.53
C ALA A 11 7.09 -0.07 -6.46
N GLY A 12 6.09 -0.96 -6.48
CA GLY A 12 5.20 -1.20 -5.34
C GLY A 12 5.69 -2.39 -4.53
N LEU A 13 5.21 -2.54 -3.31
CA LEU A 13 5.51 -3.70 -2.46
C LEU A 13 4.29 -4.63 -2.32
N GLN A 14 4.56 -5.93 -2.31
CA GLN A 14 3.64 -6.97 -1.87
C GLN A 14 4.21 -7.60 -0.59
N ILE A 15 3.37 -7.78 0.42
CA ILE A 15 3.69 -8.44 1.68
C ILE A 15 2.83 -9.68 1.79
N ASP A 16 3.47 -10.84 1.92
CA ASP A 16 2.78 -12.10 2.16
C ASP A 16 2.81 -12.40 3.66
N LEU A 17 1.64 -12.59 4.23
CA LEU A 17 1.44 -12.99 5.61
C LEU A 17 1.03 -14.47 5.68
N ALA A 18 1.49 -15.18 6.71
CA ALA A 18 1.08 -16.56 6.98
C ALA A 18 1.21 -16.88 8.47
N GLY A 19 0.64 -18.02 8.90
CA GLY A 19 0.73 -18.56 10.25
C GLY A 19 -0.34 -18.03 11.23
N PHE A 20 -1.30 -17.24 10.75
CA PHE A 20 -2.46 -16.78 11.51
C PHE A 20 -3.52 -17.88 11.61
N ARG A 21 -4.35 -17.84 12.66
CA ARG A 21 -5.49 -18.76 12.82
C ARG A 21 -6.59 -18.41 11.84
N SER A 22 -6.90 -17.12 11.65
CA SER A 22 -7.87 -16.70 10.65
C SER A 22 -7.28 -16.78 9.24
N PRO A 23 -7.85 -17.60 8.34
CA PRO A 23 -7.31 -17.78 6.99
C PRO A 23 -7.25 -16.49 6.17
N VAL A 24 -8.10 -15.51 6.48
CA VAL A 24 -8.16 -14.23 5.76
C VAL A 24 -6.87 -13.41 5.88
N PHE A 25 -6.04 -13.67 6.89
CA PHE A 25 -4.74 -13.00 7.06
C PHE A 25 -3.58 -13.79 6.46
N ASN A 26 -3.79 -15.04 6.07
CA ASN A 26 -2.77 -15.88 5.41
C ASN A 26 -2.75 -15.61 3.91
N THR A 27 -2.52 -14.36 3.52
CA THR A 27 -2.69 -13.88 2.15
C THR A 27 -1.71 -12.76 1.80
N LYS A 28 -1.84 -12.24 0.58
CA LYS A 28 -1.02 -11.16 0.01
C LYS A 28 -1.65 -9.81 0.29
N PHE A 29 -0.82 -8.85 0.66
CA PHE A 29 -1.19 -7.46 0.85
C PHE A 29 -0.38 -6.58 -0.10
N PHE A 30 -1.07 -5.75 -0.87
CA PHE A 30 -0.51 -4.90 -1.90
C PHE A 30 -0.46 -3.46 -1.43
N GLU A 31 0.71 -2.83 -1.60
CA GLU A 31 0.94 -1.47 -1.18
C GLU A 31 0.01 -0.47 -1.89
N ARG A 32 -0.57 0.45 -1.12
CA ARG A 32 -1.32 1.61 -1.59
C ARG A 32 -0.69 2.88 -1.03
N ARG A 33 -0.15 3.69 -1.94
CA ARG A 33 0.52 4.98 -1.64
C ARG A 33 -0.37 6.20 -1.86
N ARG A 34 -1.58 6.00 -2.37
CA ARG A 34 -2.49 7.11 -2.70
C ARG A 34 -2.92 7.85 -1.43
N PRO A 35 -3.23 9.16 -1.50
CA PRO A 35 -3.49 10.00 -0.33
C PRO A 35 -4.69 9.55 0.52
N GLY A 36 -5.70 8.94 -0.11
CA GLY A 36 -6.82 8.32 0.62
C GLY A 36 -6.48 7.00 1.31
N PHE A 37 -5.28 6.48 1.12
CA PHE A 37 -4.80 5.19 1.61
C PHE A 37 -3.52 5.33 2.45
N VAL A 38 -3.04 6.53 2.76
CA VAL A 38 -1.90 6.70 3.66
C VAL A 38 -2.40 6.88 5.10
N VAL A 39 -1.59 6.40 6.05
CA VAL A 39 -1.83 6.55 7.49
C VAL A 39 -0.51 6.98 8.12
N ASN A 40 -0.51 8.10 8.85
CA ASN A 40 0.68 8.66 9.50
C ASN A 40 1.86 8.87 8.52
N GLY A 41 1.57 9.33 7.30
CA GLY A 41 2.57 9.56 6.26
C GLY A 41 3.16 8.29 5.63
N LEU A 42 2.73 7.10 6.07
CA LEU A 42 3.19 5.81 5.56
C LEU A 42 2.15 5.16 4.65
N PRO A 43 2.59 4.35 3.67
CA PRO A 43 1.68 3.58 2.85
C PRO A 43 0.96 2.51 3.67
N THR A 44 -0.22 2.14 3.22
CA THR A 44 -0.94 0.96 3.73
C THR A 44 -0.79 -0.19 2.75
N PHE A 45 -1.10 -1.41 3.21
CA PHE A 45 -1.04 -2.61 2.37
C PHE A 45 -2.39 -3.31 2.43
N TRP A 46 -2.93 -3.74 1.31
CA TRP A 46 -4.33 -4.18 1.22
C TRP A 46 -4.46 -5.55 0.61
N THR A 47 -5.37 -6.35 1.13
CA THR A 47 -5.81 -7.57 0.43
C THR A 47 -6.39 -7.23 -0.93
N SER A 48 -6.32 -8.16 -1.88
CA SER A 48 -6.84 -7.95 -3.24
C SER A 48 -8.35 -7.69 -3.28
N ASP A 49 -9.10 -8.28 -2.34
CA ASP A 49 -10.54 -8.05 -2.15
C ASP A 49 -10.87 -6.70 -1.46
N GLY A 50 -9.84 -5.99 -0.98
CA GLY A 50 -9.98 -4.70 -0.30
C GLY A 50 -10.64 -4.77 1.08
N LEU A 51 -10.87 -5.95 1.65
CA LEU A 51 -11.58 -6.11 2.92
C LEU A 51 -10.70 -5.82 4.14
N TYR A 52 -9.39 -6.07 4.02
CA TYR A 52 -8.42 -5.88 5.09
C TYR A 52 -7.23 -5.05 4.63
N PHE A 53 -6.64 -4.34 5.58
CA PHE A 53 -5.44 -3.54 5.33
C PHE A 53 -4.48 -3.55 6.51
N LEU A 54 -3.19 -3.42 6.22
CA LEU A 54 -2.11 -3.20 7.16
C LEU A 54 -1.74 -1.73 7.19
N TYR A 55 -1.46 -1.21 8.39
CA TYR A 55 -1.06 0.18 8.60
C TYR A 55 -0.07 0.30 9.77
N TRP A 56 0.72 1.37 9.76
CA TRP A 56 1.57 1.72 10.90
C TRP A 56 0.78 2.46 11.97
N CYS A 57 0.64 1.85 13.14
CA CYS A 57 0.04 2.49 14.30
C CYS A 57 1.11 3.23 15.09
N GLU A 58 1.14 4.55 14.99
CA GLU A 58 2.13 5.38 15.69
C GLU A 58 2.00 5.29 17.22
N LYS A 59 0.77 5.25 17.74
CA LYS A 59 0.50 5.14 19.19
C LYS A 59 1.06 3.87 19.83
N GLU A 60 1.07 2.77 19.07
CA GLU A 60 1.56 1.47 19.54
C GLU A 60 2.94 1.13 18.95
N THR A 61 3.51 2.01 18.13
CA THR A 61 4.81 1.83 17.43
C THR A 61 4.94 0.45 16.77
N ARG A 62 3.91 0.03 16.04
CA ARG A 62 3.87 -1.28 15.36
C ARG A 62 2.92 -1.31 14.18
N TRP A 63 3.11 -2.27 13.29
CA TRP A 63 2.16 -2.56 12.23
C TRP A 63 0.93 -3.29 12.77
N LYS A 64 -0.25 -2.91 12.31
CA LYS A 64 -1.53 -3.55 12.64
C LYS A 64 -2.29 -3.86 11.37
N GLY A 65 -3.09 -4.93 11.40
CA GLY A 65 -4.08 -5.24 10.37
C GLY A 65 -5.48 -4.93 10.87
N SER A 66 -6.31 -4.33 10.04
CA SER A 66 -7.69 -3.94 10.35
C SER A 66 -8.63 -4.12 9.15
N ARG A 67 -9.93 -3.93 9.38
CA ARG A 67 -10.97 -4.04 8.36
C ARG A 67 -11.13 -2.72 7.62
N TRP A 68 -11.47 -2.75 6.33
CA TRP A 68 -11.65 -1.56 5.50
C TRP A 68 -12.60 -0.51 6.10
N GLN A 69 -13.63 -0.94 6.83
CA GLN A 69 -14.61 -0.05 7.47
C GLN A 69 -13.98 0.88 8.51
N ASP A 70 -12.81 0.50 9.05
CA ASP A 70 -12.11 1.25 10.09
C ASP A 70 -11.05 2.21 9.54
N VAL A 71 -10.85 2.28 8.22
CA VAL A 71 -9.83 3.15 7.59
C VAL A 71 -10.00 4.59 7.98
N SER A 72 -11.23 5.11 7.92
CA SER A 72 -11.52 6.50 8.28
C SER A 72 -11.25 6.79 9.77
N LYS A 73 -11.45 5.80 10.65
CA LYS A 73 -11.12 5.92 12.09
C LYS A 73 -9.62 5.90 12.30
N VAL A 74 -8.92 4.99 11.62
CA VAL A 74 -7.45 4.89 11.66
C VAL A 74 -6.79 6.18 11.18
N GLN A 75 -7.28 6.76 10.08
CA GLN A 75 -6.78 8.05 9.57
C GLN A 75 -7.02 9.22 10.54
N LYS A 76 -8.06 9.13 11.38
CA LYS A 76 -8.32 10.07 12.48
C LYS A 76 -7.55 9.74 13.76
N GLY A 77 -6.60 8.81 13.72
CA GLY A 77 -5.73 8.45 14.83
C GLY A 77 -6.30 7.40 15.79
N ALA A 78 -7.41 6.74 15.46
CA ALA A 78 -7.84 5.54 16.18
C ALA A 78 -6.88 4.37 15.89
N ALA A 79 -6.87 3.36 16.76
CA ALA A 79 -6.00 2.19 16.60
C ALA A 79 -6.76 0.83 16.57
N PRO A 80 -7.89 0.69 15.85
CA PRO A 80 -8.55 -0.61 15.72
C PRO A 80 -7.65 -1.61 14.99
N GLY A 81 -7.67 -2.86 15.42
CA GLY A 81 -6.95 -3.92 14.73
C GLY A 81 -7.40 -5.31 15.15
N VAL A 82 -7.16 -6.26 14.27
CA VAL A 82 -7.46 -7.69 14.42
C VAL A 82 -6.18 -8.54 14.39
N ILE A 83 -5.10 -8.01 13.83
CA ILE A 83 -3.74 -8.56 13.94
C ILE A 83 -2.75 -7.44 14.25
N ALA A 84 -1.63 -7.77 14.88
CA ALA A 84 -0.57 -6.81 15.16
C ALA A 84 0.81 -7.45 15.17
N ALA A 85 1.77 -6.80 14.52
CA ALA A 85 3.16 -7.19 14.53
C ALA A 85 3.79 -7.01 15.92
N PRO A 86 4.95 -7.61 16.18
CA PRO A 86 5.80 -7.19 17.30
C PRO A 86 6.12 -5.69 17.26
N LEU A 87 6.48 -5.14 18.42
CA LEU A 87 6.82 -3.72 18.54
C LEU A 87 8.05 -3.38 17.70
N LYS A 88 8.03 -2.22 17.04
CA LYS A 88 9.16 -1.65 16.28
C LYS A 88 9.64 -2.51 15.10
N THR A 89 8.85 -3.50 14.69
CA THR A 89 9.08 -4.30 13.48
C THR A 89 8.81 -3.49 12.21
N ASP A 90 9.68 -3.57 11.21
CA ASP A 90 9.39 -3.08 9.86
C ASP A 90 9.03 -4.23 8.92
N ILE A 91 7.75 -4.33 8.54
CA ILE A 91 7.22 -5.39 7.67
C ILE A 91 7.68 -5.27 6.21
N ARG A 92 8.35 -4.17 5.86
CA ARG A 92 8.84 -3.90 4.50
C ARG A 92 10.26 -4.42 4.28
N SER A 93 10.92 -4.92 5.32
CA SER A 93 12.27 -5.47 5.23
C SER A 93 12.27 -6.75 4.41
N THR A 94 13.19 -6.84 3.44
CA THR A 94 13.44 -8.04 2.64
C THR A 94 14.51 -8.95 3.25
N GLN A 95 15.15 -8.53 4.35
CA GLN A 95 16.31 -9.21 4.94
C GLN A 95 15.93 -10.12 6.11
N ALA A 96 14.88 -9.77 6.85
CA ALA A 96 14.41 -10.55 8.00
C ALA A 96 12.88 -10.50 8.06
N PHE A 97 12.25 -11.67 8.09
CA PHE A 97 10.80 -11.79 8.19
C PHE A 97 10.38 -11.98 9.64
N GLU A 98 9.74 -10.96 10.18
CA GLU A 98 9.36 -10.93 11.60
C GLU A 98 8.14 -11.81 11.87
N LYS A 99 8.34 -12.73 12.82
CA LYS A 99 7.35 -13.69 13.33
C LYS A 99 6.84 -13.27 14.71
N GLY A 100 5.92 -14.05 15.28
CA GLY A 100 5.36 -13.75 16.60
C GLY A 100 4.29 -12.66 16.57
N TRP A 101 3.57 -12.54 15.45
CA TRP A 101 2.44 -11.62 15.37
C TRP A 101 1.33 -12.05 16.32
N HIS A 102 0.56 -11.07 16.76
CA HIS A 102 -0.61 -11.25 17.61
C HIS A 102 -1.88 -11.23 16.77
N GLU A 103 -2.86 -12.05 17.13
CA GLU A 103 -4.19 -12.07 16.53
C GLU A 103 -5.25 -11.94 17.63
N PHE A 104 -6.28 -11.14 17.38
CA PHE A 104 -7.39 -10.99 18.31
C PHE A 104 -8.43 -12.10 18.06
N SER A 105 -8.65 -12.98 19.04
CA SER A 105 -9.58 -14.11 18.94
C SER A 105 -11.05 -13.74 19.09
N GLY A 106 -11.36 -12.45 19.27
CA GLY A 106 -12.67 -11.96 19.69
C GLY A 106 -12.79 -11.76 21.20
N GLN A 107 -11.86 -12.35 21.97
CA GLN A 107 -11.81 -12.24 23.44
C GLN A 107 -10.47 -11.68 23.91
N ALA A 108 -9.37 -12.18 23.37
CA ALA A 108 -8.03 -11.80 23.79
C ALA A 108 -7.08 -11.65 22.59
N TRP A 109 -5.99 -10.91 22.82
CA TRP A 109 -4.85 -10.88 21.91
C TRP A 109 -3.93 -12.06 22.19
N GLU A 110 -3.71 -12.90 21.19
CA GLU A 110 -2.91 -14.11 21.32
C GLU A 110 -1.66 -14.02 20.44
N ALA A 111 -0.49 -14.27 21.04
CA ALA A 111 0.77 -14.33 20.30
C ALA A 111 0.88 -15.67 19.55
N LEU A 112 1.08 -15.60 18.23
CA LEU A 112 1.21 -16.75 17.37
C LEU A 112 2.66 -16.84 16.87
N ARG A 113 3.44 -17.77 17.45
CA ARG A 113 4.89 -17.88 17.19
C ARG A 113 5.23 -18.05 15.70
N GLY A 114 4.39 -18.74 14.93
CA GLY A 114 4.57 -18.92 13.49
C GLY A 114 4.00 -17.80 12.60
N ALA A 115 3.18 -16.90 13.17
CA ALA A 115 2.47 -15.88 12.42
C ALA A 115 3.36 -14.68 12.10
N GLY A 116 3.24 -14.18 10.87
CA GLY A 116 3.88 -12.93 10.44
C GLY A 116 4.23 -12.93 8.97
N VAL A 117 5.20 -12.10 8.62
CA VAL A 117 5.67 -11.97 7.23
C VAL A 117 6.34 -13.28 6.80
N VAL A 118 6.12 -13.70 5.56
CA VAL A 118 6.82 -14.82 4.91
C VAL A 118 7.50 -14.44 3.61
N SER A 119 7.08 -13.33 2.99
CA SER A 119 7.70 -12.80 1.80
C SER A 119 7.43 -11.31 1.67
N VAL A 120 8.39 -10.59 1.09
CA VAL A 120 8.24 -9.21 0.64
C VAL A 120 8.77 -9.14 -0.78
N VAL A 121 7.89 -8.76 -1.73
CA VAL A 121 8.21 -8.73 -3.16
C VAL A 121 8.04 -7.31 -3.69
N THR A 122 9.05 -6.84 -4.43
CA THR A 122 8.94 -5.61 -5.20
C THR A 122 8.19 -5.89 -6.50
N LEU A 123 6.99 -5.32 -6.61
CA LEU A 123 6.18 -5.36 -7.81
C LEU A 123 6.58 -4.23 -8.76
N ARG A 124 6.69 -4.55 -10.04
CA ARG A 124 6.70 -3.54 -11.10
C ARG A 124 5.26 -3.13 -11.38
N LEU A 125 4.85 -1.98 -10.87
CA LEU A 125 3.55 -1.41 -11.16
C LEU A 125 3.67 -0.51 -12.40
N ASN A 126 2.80 -0.78 -13.37
CA ASN A 126 2.61 0.13 -14.51
C ASN A 126 2.02 1.43 -13.95
N VAL A 127 2.71 2.54 -14.13
CA VAL A 127 2.13 3.86 -13.89
C VAL A 127 1.02 4.05 -14.92
N VAL A 128 -0.18 4.46 -14.46
CA VAL A 128 -1.28 4.74 -15.39
C VAL A 128 -0.80 5.81 -16.36
N THR A 129 -0.76 5.43 -17.64
CA THR A 129 -0.39 6.32 -18.74
C THR A 129 -1.67 6.70 -19.46
N LEU A 130 -2.00 7.99 -19.44
CA LEU A 130 -3.09 8.54 -20.22
C LEU A 130 -2.52 9.11 -21.51
N THR A 131 -3.14 8.80 -22.65
CA THR A 131 -2.84 9.49 -23.92
C THR A 131 -3.98 10.44 -24.20
N LEU A 132 -3.67 11.73 -24.28
CA LEU A 132 -4.62 12.75 -24.73
C LEU A 132 -4.39 13.00 -26.22
N ALA A 133 -5.48 13.20 -26.97
CA ALA A 133 -5.44 13.47 -28.41
C ALA A 133 -6.68 14.29 -28.84
N GLY A 134 -6.63 14.94 -30.00
CA GLY A 134 -7.73 15.71 -30.59
C GLY A 134 -7.80 17.18 -30.18
N PHE A 135 -6.82 17.69 -29.46
CA PHE A 135 -6.76 19.11 -29.08
C PHE A 135 -6.11 19.95 -30.19
N GLY A 136 -6.61 21.16 -30.44
CA GLY A 136 -6.00 22.09 -31.39
C GLY A 136 -4.62 22.62 -30.96
N ARG A 137 -4.24 22.41 -29.70
CA ARG A 137 -2.93 22.72 -29.15
C ARG A 137 -2.05 21.46 -29.13
N PRO A 138 -0.99 21.36 -29.96
CA PRO A 138 -0.17 20.15 -30.09
C PRO A 138 0.38 19.62 -28.77
N GLU A 139 0.74 20.52 -27.85
CA GLU A 139 1.31 20.18 -26.55
C GLU A 139 0.35 19.43 -25.61
N LEU A 140 -0.96 19.46 -25.88
CA LEU A 140 -1.95 18.70 -25.12
C LEU A 140 -2.15 17.29 -25.67
N ASN A 141 -1.68 17.01 -26.88
CA ASN A 141 -1.81 15.70 -27.53
C ASN A 141 -0.64 14.78 -27.18
N ALA A 142 -0.47 14.51 -25.89
CA ALA A 142 0.71 13.84 -25.34
C ALA A 142 0.36 12.69 -24.40
N ARG A 143 1.39 11.95 -24.00
CA ARG A 143 1.30 10.93 -22.94
C ARG A 143 1.60 11.54 -21.59
N PHE A 144 0.70 11.29 -20.64
CA PHE A 144 0.81 11.75 -19.27
C PHE A 144 0.89 10.55 -18.33
N ASN A 145 1.83 10.60 -17.39
CA ASN A 145 2.03 9.54 -16.42
C ASN A 145 1.52 9.98 -15.04
N GLU A 146 0.78 9.11 -14.37
CA GLU A 146 0.30 9.32 -13.00
C GLU A 146 1.47 9.63 -12.04
N ARG A 147 1.31 10.68 -11.23
CA ARG A 147 2.20 11.03 -10.12
C ARG A 147 1.45 10.89 -8.81
N PHE A 148 1.88 9.94 -7.99
CA PHE A 148 1.27 9.63 -6.68
C PHE A 148 2.06 10.18 -5.48
N LYS A 149 3.08 11.00 -5.70
CA LYS A 149 3.80 11.66 -4.60
C LYS A 149 2.88 12.69 -3.94
N ALA A 150 2.92 12.81 -2.60
CA ALA A 150 2.13 13.79 -1.86
C ALA A 150 2.35 15.23 -2.34
N SER A 151 3.58 15.56 -2.73
CA SER A 151 3.94 16.88 -3.29
C SER A 151 3.38 17.16 -4.69
N ALA A 152 2.84 16.15 -5.37
CA ALA A 152 2.31 16.25 -6.73
C ALA A 152 0.78 16.15 -6.75
N LEU A 153 0.09 16.30 -5.63
CA LEU A 153 -1.37 16.26 -5.59
C LEU A 153 -1.96 17.64 -5.82
N VAL A 154 -3.10 17.69 -6.50
CA VAL A 154 -3.92 18.91 -6.62
C VAL A 154 -5.30 18.59 -6.07
N CYS A 155 -5.72 19.32 -5.04
CA CYS A 155 -7.00 19.10 -4.34
C CYS A 155 -7.19 17.65 -3.85
N GLY A 156 -6.11 17.00 -3.39
CA GLY A 156 -6.15 15.62 -2.91
C GLY A 156 -6.31 14.55 -4.01
N ARG A 157 -6.28 14.94 -5.29
CA ARG A 157 -6.30 14.04 -6.44
C ARG A 157 -4.91 13.88 -7.04
N GLU A 158 -4.70 12.74 -7.69
CA GLU A 158 -3.51 12.49 -8.47
C GLU A 158 -3.36 13.50 -9.61
N THR A 159 -2.13 13.75 -10.02
CA THR A 159 -1.85 14.54 -11.22
C THR A 159 -1.17 13.67 -12.25
N TYR A 160 -1.30 14.06 -13.51
CA TYR A 160 -0.70 13.39 -14.64
C TYR A 160 0.24 14.38 -15.33
N TRP A 161 1.50 13.98 -15.50
CA TRP A 161 2.53 14.89 -16.00
C TRP A 161 3.02 14.36 -17.35
N SER A 162 3.08 15.24 -18.34
CA SER A 162 3.61 14.87 -19.65
C SER A 162 5.10 14.53 -19.54
N THR A 163 5.51 13.48 -20.22
CA THR A 163 6.94 13.14 -20.39
C THR A 163 7.47 13.55 -21.75
N ASP A 164 6.59 14.00 -22.65
CA ASP A 164 6.91 14.25 -24.05
C ASP A 164 7.47 15.67 -24.29
N PHE A 165 7.47 16.53 -23.27
CA PHE A 165 8.09 17.86 -23.29
C PHE A 165 9.16 17.93 -22.18
N ARG A 166 10.42 17.80 -22.56
CA ARG A 166 11.60 18.08 -21.74
C ARG A 166 12.51 19.03 -22.48
#